data_AF-A0A6F8ZMK9-F1
#
_entry.id   AF-A0A6F8ZMK9-F1
#
_cell.length_a   1.000
_cell.length_b   1.000
_cell.length_c   1.000
_cell.angle_alpha   90.00
_cell.angle_beta   90.00
_cell.angle_gamma   90.00
#
_symmetry.space_group_name_H-M   'P 1'
#
loop_
_entity.id
_entity.type
_entity.pdbx_description
1 polymer ?
#
loop_
_entity_poly.entity_id
_entity_poly.type
_entity_poly.pdbx_seq_one_letter_code
_entity_poly.pdbx_strand_id
1 'polypeptide(L)'
;MSHQRVGKCIIINKNFDEKTGMVKRNGTDRDAGELFKCFKSLGFDVCIYKDQTCQKMECLLREASEKNHSSCFVCILLSHGEEGIIYGTDGAMPIKSITSLFRGEMCKSLVGKPKLFFI
;
A
#
# COMPACT_ATOMS: atom_id res chain seq x y z
N MET A 1 -11.16 14.51 23.81
CA MET A 1 -10.76 14.97 22.46
C MET A 1 -11.07 13.86 21.47
N SER A 2 -11.98 14.08 20.53
CA SER A 2 -12.27 13.11 19.48
C SER A 2 -11.04 12.95 18.60
N HIS A 3 -10.33 11.82 18.69
CA HIS A 3 -9.22 11.54 17.78
C HIS A 3 -9.79 11.37 16.37
N GLN A 4 -9.84 12.45 15.61
CA GLN A 4 -10.07 12.38 14.17
C GLN A 4 -8.90 11.59 13.60
N ARG A 5 -9.21 10.45 12.95
CA ARG A 5 -8.20 9.54 12.40
C ARG A 5 -7.29 10.32 11.46
N VAL A 6 -5.96 10.20 11.62
CA VAL A 6 -4.97 10.94 10.82
C VAL A 6 -5.15 10.66 9.33
N GLY A 7 -5.37 9.39 8.99
CA GLY A 7 -5.49 8.95 7.61
C GLY A 7 -5.68 7.46 7.51
N LYS A 8 -5.78 6.97 6.27
CA LYS A 8 -5.74 5.53 5.97
C LYS A 8 -4.29 5.13 5.68
N CYS A 9 -3.88 4.00 6.25
CA CYS A 9 -2.61 3.34 5.93
C CYS A 9 -2.91 1.96 5.36
N ILE A 10 -2.45 1.70 4.13
CA ILE A 10 -2.59 0.40 3.47
C ILE A 10 -1.21 -0.24 3.41
N ILE A 11 -1.08 -1.44 3.95
CA ILE A 11 0.13 -2.25 3.87
C ILE A 11 -0.17 -3.44 2.97
N ILE A 12 0.55 -3.56 1.86
CA ILE A 12 0.48 -4.72 0.97
C ILE A 12 1.74 -5.55 1.21
N ASN A 13 1.58 -6.74 1.78
CA ASN A 13 2.67 -7.63 2.14
C ASN A 13 2.69 -8.89 1.27
N LYS A 14 3.82 -9.22 0.65
CA LYS A 14 3.94 -10.40 -0.21
C LYS A 14 4.93 -11.41 0.33
N ASN A 15 4.42 -12.62 0.53
CA ASN A 15 5.21 -13.82 0.64
C ASN A 15 5.37 -14.42 -0.76
N PHE A 16 6.62 -14.49 -1.22
CA PHE A 16 6.95 -15.15 -2.46
C PHE A 16 7.13 -16.64 -2.21
N ASP A 17 6.32 -17.44 -2.88
CA ASP A 17 6.51 -18.90 -2.94
C ASP A 17 7.34 -19.27 -4.16
N GLU A 18 7.98 -20.44 -4.13
CA GLU A 18 8.83 -20.95 -5.21
C GLU A 18 8.14 -20.94 -6.59
N LYS A 19 6.81 -21.07 -6.62
CA LYS A 19 5.99 -21.05 -7.84
C LYS A 19 6.05 -19.73 -8.60
N THR A 20 6.44 -18.64 -7.93
CA THR A 20 6.60 -17.31 -8.55
C THR A 20 7.95 -17.14 -9.24
N GLY A 21 8.86 -18.11 -9.10
CA GLY A 21 10.25 -18.00 -9.57
C GLY A 21 11.09 -17.02 -8.74
N MET A 22 10.52 -16.44 -7.67
CA MET A 22 11.18 -15.46 -6.82
C MET A 22 11.53 -16.03 -5.45
N VAL A 23 12.61 -15.52 -4.87
CA VAL A 23 13.07 -15.95 -3.54
C VAL A 23 12.09 -15.50 -2.46
N LYS A 24 11.76 -16.39 -1.53
CA LYS A 24 10.93 -16.04 -0.37
C LYS A 24 11.55 -14.91 0.46
N ARG A 25 10.76 -13.88 0.75
CA ARG A 25 11.17 -12.73 1.59
C ARG A 25 11.01 -13.06 3.08
N ASN A 26 11.88 -13.91 3.60
CA ASN A 26 11.91 -14.24 5.03
C ASN A 26 12.01 -12.95 5.87
N GLY A 27 11.06 -12.75 6.78
CA GLY A 27 10.98 -11.54 7.62
C GLY A 27 9.91 -10.52 7.21
N THR A 28 9.36 -10.60 5.99
CA THR A 28 8.36 -9.60 5.51
C THR A 28 7.09 -9.54 6.39
N ASP A 29 6.67 -10.67 6.97
CA ASP A 29 5.57 -10.70 7.94
C ASP A 29 5.90 -9.98 9.24
N ARG A 30 7.16 -10.02 9.68
CA ARG A 30 7.64 -9.25 10.85
C ARG A 30 7.62 -7.76 10.54
N ASP A 31 8.13 -7.36 9.38
CA ASP A 31 8.13 -5.97 8.94
C ASP A 31 6.70 -5.42 8.84
N ALA A 32 5.77 -6.17 8.24
CA ALA A 32 4.36 -5.80 8.16
C ALA A 32 3.73 -5.62 9.55
N GLY A 33 4.08 -6.48 10.52
CA GLY A 33 3.63 -6.39 11.90
C GLY A 33 4.16 -5.16 12.64
N GLU A 34 5.44 -4.85 12.50
CA GLU A 34 6.05 -3.67 13.13
C GLU A 34 5.55 -2.36 12.50
N LEU A 35 5.41 -2.32 11.17
CA LEU A 35 4.82 -1.18 10.46
C LEU A 35 3.36 -0.98 10.85
N PHE A 36 2.60 -2.06 11.03
CA PHE A 36 1.24 -1.96 11.55
C PHE A 36 1.21 -1.29 12.92
N LYS A 37 2.03 -1.76 13.87
CA LYS A 37 2.10 -1.18 15.23
C LYS A 37 2.52 0.29 15.18
N CYS A 38 3.54 0.60 14.39
CA CYS A 38 4.07 1.96 14.22
C CYS A 38 2.97 2.91 13.68
N PHE A 39 2.40 2.61 12.51
CA PHE A 39 1.37 3.49 11.92
C PHE A 39 0.08 3.53 12.74
N LYS A 40 -0.26 2.45 13.46
CA LYS A 40 -1.39 2.45 14.39
C LYS A 40 -1.14 3.40 15.57
N SER A 41 0.07 3.41 16.14
CA SER A 41 0.46 4.36 17.21
C SER A 41 0.46 5.82 16.74
N LEU A 42 0.75 6.05 15.46
CA LEU A 42 0.65 7.37 14.82
C LEU A 42 -0.80 7.79 14.52
N GLY A 43 -1.80 6.97 14.87
CA GLY A 43 -3.23 7.32 14.72
C GLY A 43 -3.83 7.02 13.35
N PHE A 44 -3.18 6.19 12.53
CA PHE A 44 -3.74 5.75 11.25
C PHE A 44 -4.75 4.61 11.41
N ASP A 45 -5.69 4.56 10.46
CA ASP A 45 -6.50 3.36 10.21
C ASP A 45 -5.73 2.42 9.27
N VAL A 46 -5.03 1.46 9.87
CA VAL A 46 -4.12 0.54 9.16
C VAL A 46 -4.85 -0.74 8.73
N CYS A 47 -4.68 -1.11 7.45
CA CYS A 47 -5.11 -2.41 6.91
C CYS A 47 -3.93 -3.14 6.26
N ILE A 48 -3.79 -4.44 6.52
CA ILE A 48 -2.77 -5.30 5.89
C ILE A 48 -3.45 -6.23 4.89
N TYR A 49 -2.89 -6.32 3.69
CA TYR A 49 -3.35 -7.21 2.63
C TYR A 49 -2.19 -8.10 2.18
N LYS A 50 -2.38 -9.42 2.29
CA LYS A 50 -1.36 -10.41 1.94
C LYS A 50 -1.55 -10.96 0.54
N ASP A 51 -0.45 -11.27 -0.15
CA ASP A 51 -0.42 -12.17 -1.32
C ASP A 51 -1.44 -11.78 -2.43
N GLN A 52 -1.46 -10.50 -2.76
CA GLN A 52 -2.30 -9.91 -3.81
C GLN A 52 -1.72 -10.15 -5.22
N THR A 53 -2.57 -10.37 -6.20
CA THR A 53 -2.18 -10.26 -7.62
C THR A 53 -1.98 -8.78 -8.00
N CYS A 54 -1.37 -8.49 -9.15
CA CYS A 54 -1.28 -7.15 -9.71
C CYS A 54 -2.67 -6.52 -9.84
N GLN A 55 -3.63 -7.27 -10.41
CA GLN A 55 -5.01 -6.82 -10.56
C GLN A 55 -5.66 -6.52 -9.20
N LYS A 56 -5.49 -7.39 -8.19
CA LYS A 56 -6.06 -7.15 -6.86
C LYS A 56 -5.44 -5.94 -6.17
N MET A 57 -4.14 -5.71 -6.33
CA MET A 57 -3.48 -4.49 -5.83
C MET A 57 -4.09 -3.24 -6.47
N GLU A 58 -4.27 -3.24 -7.80
CA GLU A 58 -4.87 -2.12 -8.51
C GLU A 58 -6.32 -1.86 -8.06
N CYS A 59 -7.17 -2.89 -8.04
CA CYS A 59 -8.56 -2.76 -7.60
C CYS A 59 -8.66 -2.20 -6.18
N LEU A 60 -7.87 -2.75 -5.26
CA LEU A 60 -7.84 -2.33 -3.86
C LEU A 60 -7.43 -0.86 -3.71
N LEU A 61 -6.40 -0.43 -4.43
CA LEU A 61 -5.89 0.92 -4.35
C LEU A 61 -6.79 1.92 -5.09
N ARG A 62 -7.47 1.48 -6.14
CA ARG A 62 -8.52 2.24 -6.82
C ARG A 62 -9.69 2.50 -5.89
N GLU A 63 -10.22 1.47 -5.25
CA GLU A 63 -11.27 1.61 -4.23
C GLU A 63 -10.82 2.51 -3.06
N ALA A 64 -9.54 2.45 -2.68
CA ALA A 64 -9.00 3.33 -1.66
C ALA A 64 -8.99 4.80 -2.12
N SER A 65 -8.60 5.06 -3.37
CA SER A 65 -8.53 6.41 -3.95
C SER A 65 -9.90 7.09 -4.12
N GLU A 66 -10.97 6.30 -4.21
CA GLU A 66 -12.34 6.81 -4.34
C GLU A 66 -12.98 7.16 -2.98
N LYS A 67 -12.31 6.83 -1.86
CA LYS A 67 -12.81 7.12 -0.51
C LYS A 67 -12.50 8.56 -0.08
N ASN A 68 -13.26 9.03 0.90
CA ASN A 68 -12.99 10.30 1.55
C ASN A 68 -11.82 10.16 2.53
N HIS A 69 -10.73 10.87 2.25
CA HIS A 69 -9.54 10.88 3.08
C HIS A 69 -9.54 12.03 4.11
N SER A 70 -9.02 11.77 5.31
CA SER A 70 -8.89 12.77 6.38
C SER A 70 -7.70 13.70 6.13
N SER A 71 -6.60 13.60 6.88
CA SER A 71 -5.45 14.52 6.75
C SER A 71 -4.40 14.03 5.75
N CYS A 72 -4.16 12.73 5.64
CA CYS A 72 -3.22 12.15 4.68
C CYS A 72 -3.56 10.71 4.30
N PHE A 73 -2.82 10.18 3.33
CA PHE A 73 -2.86 8.78 2.91
C PHE A 73 -1.47 8.17 2.91
N VAL A 74 -1.36 6.93 3.36
CA VAL A 74 -0.14 6.13 3.36
C VAL A 74 -0.39 4.80 2.64
N CYS A 75 0.52 4.44 1.74
CA CYS A 75 0.60 3.11 1.15
C CYS A 75 2.01 2.55 1.36
N ILE A 76 2.09 1.31 1.83
CA ILE A 76 3.34 0.60 2.06
C ILE A 76 3.31 -0.67 1.21
N LEU A 77 4.29 -0.83 0.33
CA LEU A 77 4.43 -1.97 -0.56
C LEU A 77 5.63 -2.81 -0.11
N LEU A 78 5.38 -3.98 0.47
CA LEU A 78 6.43 -4.93 0.88
C LEU A 78 6.46 -6.08 -0.14
N SER A 79 7.24 -5.91 -1.20
CA SER A 79 7.33 -6.88 -2.28
C SER A 79 8.73 -6.90 -2.90
N HIS A 80 8.98 -7.83 -3.82
CA HIS A 80 10.08 -7.67 -4.77
C HIS A 80 9.76 -6.53 -5.74
N GLY A 81 10.80 -5.94 -6.29
CA GLY A 81 10.71 -4.84 -7.22
C GLY A 81 12.04 -4.59 -7.92
N GLU A 82 11.95 -3.86 -9.01
CA GLU A 82 13.08 -3.30 -9.76
C GLU A 82 12.79 -1.82 -9.99
N GLU A 83 13.65 -1.12 -10.72
CA GLU A 83 13.45 0.30 -11.01
C GLU A 83 12.08 0.55 -11.67
N GLY A 84 11.19 1.26 -10.95
CA GLY A 84 9.85 1.60 -11.42
C GLY A 84 8.81 0.47 -11.37
N ILE A 85 9.16 -0.73 -10.91
CA ILE A 85 8.32 -1.93 -10.95
C ILE A 85 8.16 -2.57 -9.56
N ILE A 86 6.97 -3.07 -9.29
CA ILE A 86 6.64 -3.85 -8.08
C ILE A 86 5.97 -5.17 -8.47
N TYR A 87 6.23 -6.24 -7.71
CA TYR A 87 5.67 -7.55 -8.00
C TYR A 87 4.36 -7.84 -7.25
N GLY A 88 3.37 -8.35 -7.99
CA GLY A 88 2.26 -9.14 -7.49
C GLY A 88 2.62 -10.62 -7.40
N THR A 89 1.64 -11.46 -7.03
CA THR A 89 1.84 -12.92 -7.03
C THR A 89 1.89 -13.53 -8.43
N ASP A 90 1.42 -12.80 -9.43
CA ASP A 90 1.21 -13.21 -10.82
C ASP A 90 2.16 -12.51 -11.81
N GLY A 91 3.04 -11.62 -11.34
CA GLY A 91 4.01 -10.93 -12.18
C GLY A 91 4.37 -9.54 -11.66
N ALA A 92 4.94 -8.72 -12.54
CA ALA A 92 5.34 -7.35 -12.26
C ALA A 92 4.29 -6.34 -12.74
N MET A 93 4.22 -5.18 -12.08
CA MET A 93 3.46 -4.03 -12.55
C MET A 93 4.20 -2.71 -12.29
N PRO A 94 3.95 -1.66 -13.09
CA PRO A 94 4.56 -0.36 -12.85
C PRO A 94 4.06 0.26 -11.54
N ILE A 95 4.98 0.79 -10.72
CA ILE A 95 4.63 1.57 -9.50
C ILE A 95 3.78 2.78 -9.87
N LYS A 96 3.96 3.33 -11.07
CA LYS A 96 3.17 4.45 -11.60
C LYS A 96 1.68 4.09 -11.76
N SER A 97 1.34 2.83 -12.04
CA SER A 97 -0.06 2.38 -12.11
C SER A 97 -0.74 2.48 -10.74
N ILE A 98 0.01 2.30 -9.65
CA ILE A 98 -0.48 2.47 -8.27
C ILE A 98 -0.55 3.95 -7.89
N THR A 99 0.55 4.69 -8.05
CA THR A 99 0.65 6.07 -7.55
C THR A 99 -0.23 7.05 -8.34
N SER A 100 -0.49 6.79 -9.61
CA SER A 100 -1.33 7.64 -10.47
C SER A 100 -2.80 7.70 -10.02
N LEU A 101 -3.31 6.66 -9.35
CA LEU A 101 -4.66 6.61 -8.79
C LEU A 101 -4.90 7.72 -7.74
N PHE A 102 -3.82 8.18 -7.09
CA PHE A 102 -3.89 9.19 -6.03
C PHE A 102 -3.50 10.60 -6.51
N ARG A 103 -3.37 10.83 -7.83
CA ARG A 103 -3.20 12.18 -8.39
C ARG A 103 -4.43 13.04 -8.10
N GLY A 104 -4.25 14.36 -8.01
CA GLY A 104 -5.34 15.28 -7.61
C GLY A 104 -6.59 15.22 -8.51
N GLU A 105 -6.41 14.92 -9.80
CA GLU A 105 -7.50 14.73 -10.76
C GLU A 105 -8.31 13.44 -10.49
N MET A 106 -7.62 12.40 -10.03
CA MET A 106 -8.20 11.07 -9.79
C MET A 106 -8.75 10.91 -8.35
N CYS A 107 -8.07 11.51 -7.37
CA CYS A 107 -8.40 11.44 -5.95
C CYS A 107 -8.58 12.85 -5.37
N LYS A 108 -9.75 13.45 -5.65
CA LYS A 108 -10.07 14.84 -5.27
C LYS A 108 -10.00 15.05 -3.75
N SER A 109 -10.36 14.05 -2.95
CA SER A 109 -10.37 14.16 -1.48
C SER A 109 -8.96 14.26 -0.87
N LEU A 110 -7.90 13.98 -1.63
CA LEU A 110 -6.48 14.16 -1.26
C LEU A 110 -5.80 15.37 -1.91
N VAL A 111 -6.52 16.23 -2.63
CA VAL A 111 -5.95 17.50 -3.13
C VAL A 111 -5.50 18.35 -1.94
N GLY A 112 -4.28 18.89 -2.02
CA GLY A 112 -3.65 19.65 -0.93
C GLY A 112 -3.19 18.81 0.28
N LYS A 113 -3.35 17.48 0.26
CA LYS A 113 -2.98 16.57 1.36
C LYS A 113 -1.79 15.67 1.01
N PRO A 114 -0.92 15.32 1.97
CA PRO A 114 0.20 14.41 1.73
C PRO A 114 -0.24 13.00 1.31
N LYS A 115 0.51 12.42 0.37
CA LYS A 115 0.34 11.07 -0.18
C LYS A 115 1.68 10.35 -0.09
N LEU A 116 1.83 9.49 0.90
CA LEU A 116 3.09 8.85 1.22
C LEU A 116 3.10 7.43 0.69
N PHE A 117 4.13 7.08 -0.08
CA PHE A 117 4.37 5.74 -0.57
C PHE A 117 5.72 5.27 -0.04
N PHE A 118 5.72 4.17 0.70
CA PHE A 118 6.92 3.47 1.15
C PHE A 118 7.00 2.17 0.36
N ILE A 119 8.11 1.94 -0.33
CA ILE A 119 8.31 0.83 -1.26
C ILE A 119 9.63 0.16 -0.89
#